data_AF-A0A1D2NLD3-F1
#
_entry.id   AF-A0A1D2NLD3-F1
#
_cell.length_a   1.000
_cell.length_b   1.000
_cell.length_c   1.000
_cell.angle_alpha   90.00
_cell.angle_beta   90.00
_cell.angle_gamma   90.00
#
_symmetry.space_group_name_H-M   'P 1'
#
loop_
_entity.id
_entity.type
_entity.pdbx_description
1 polymer ?
#
loop_
_entity_poly.entity_id
_entity_poly.type
_entity_poly.pdbx_seq_one_letter_code
_entity_poly.pdbx_strand_id
1 'polypeptide(L)'
;MMFHLVQNGLLLFVASLSVVFAEVKLGGMESWGFNGVRSGMVSMMSPSKLKIRGFDYSGEGPAVWFMVGKEDDPYNEEFAELKGTIIADENGSCDKLARYRNENIMLTTPEGMNFTDFDYLAVFCTRFNHNFGFIELKRDAQFGQDEIAAYADEKRPKQCPQDPDNDEEEEDKVEEEKEEEDKEEEDEEEDDNKRKRKKSFVASPKFAPIAPSATK
;
A
#
# COMPACT_ATOMS: atom_id res chain seq x y z
N MET A 1 -34.24 30.18 -63.88
CA MET A 1 -34.54 29.00 -63.05
C MET A 1 -33.23 28.31 -62.74
N MET A 2 -33.00 28.04 -61.46
CA MET A 2 -32.05 27.09 -60.87
C MET A 2 -30.56 27.16 -61.28
N PHE A 3 -29.74 27.73 -60.39
CA PHE A 3 -28.35 27.30 -60.20
C PHE A 3 -28.34 26.25 -59.08
N HIS A 4 -28.02 25.00 -59.41
CA HIS A 4 -27.83 23.93 -58.44
C HIS A 4 -26.44 24.04 -57.82
N LEU A 5 -26.39 24.35 -56.53
CA LEU A 5 -25.21 24.25 -55.69
C LEU A 5 -25.06 22.79 -55.28
N VAL A 6 -24.08 22.06 -55.82
CA VAL A 6 -23.75 20.71 -55.37
C VAL A 6 -22.75 20.85 -54.21
N GLN A 7 -23.22 20.59 -53.00
CA GLN A 7 -22.43 20.65 -51.78
C GLN A 7 -21.72 19.30 -51.58
N ASN A 8 -20.43 19.25 -51.89
CA ASN A 8 -19.57 18.10 -51.62
C ASN A 8 -19.35 17.97 -50.12
N GLY A 9 -20.06 17.02 -49.49
CA GLY A 9 -19.86 16.65 -48.09
C GLY A 9 -18.53 15.90 -47.94
N LEU A 10 -17.54 16.55 -47.33
CA LEU A 10 -16.33 15.91 -46.84
C LEU A 10 -16.68 15.11 -45.58
N LEU A 11 -16.82 13.80 -45.74
CA LEU A 11 -17.04 12.84 -44.67
C LEU A 11 -15.70 12.57 -43.98
N LEU A 12 -15.41 13.27 -42.87
CA LEU A 12 -14.24 12.99 -42.03
C LEU A 12 -14.49 11.71 -41.22
N PHE A 13 -13.97 10.59 -41.70
CA PHE A 13 -13.82 9.39 -40.89
C PHE A 13 -12.76 9.66 -39.83
N VAL A 14 -13.18 9.84 -38.58
CA VAL A 14 -12.26 9.82 -37.43
C VAL A 14 -11.84 8.36 -37.25
N ALA A 15 -10.72 7.99 -37.85
CA ALA A 15 -10.09 6.70 -37.57
C ALA A 15 -9.61 6.73 -36.12
N SER A 16 -10.34 6.05 -35.24
CA SER A 16 -9.87 5.74 -33.90
C SER A 16 -8.64 4.84 -34.03
N LEU A 17 -7.46 5.43 -34.07
CA LEU A 17 -6.19 4.73 -33.97
C LEU A 17 -6.07 4.19 -32.55
N SER A 18 -6.57 2.98 -32.34
CA SER A 18 -6.18 2.19 -31.18
C SER A 18 -4.69 1.87 -31.36
N VAL A 19 -3.82 2.58 -30.63
CA VAL A 19 -2.40 2.25 -30.59
C VAL A 19 -2.27 0.86 -29.97
N VAL A 20 -1.82 -0.11 -30.76
CA VAL A 20 -1.52 -1.46 -30.28
C VAL A 20 -0.06 -1.45 -29.83
N PHE A 21 0.15 -1.30 -28.53
CA PHE A 21 1.46 -1.46 -27.93
C PHE A 21 1.88 -2.94 -27.98
N ALA A 22 3.12 -3.23 -28.36
CA ALA A 22 3.63 -4.59 -28.20
C ALA A 22 3.85 -4.83 -26.70
N GLU A 23 3.45 -5.99 -26.23
CA GLU A 23 3.64 -6.42 -24.85
C GLU A 23 4.48 -7.70 -24.85
N VAL A 24 5.37 -7.84 -23.88
CA VAL A 24 6.14 -9.08 -23.70
C VAL A 24 5.33 -10.02 -22.82
N LYS A 25 4.74 -11.04 -23.43
CA LYS A 25 3.94 -12.05 -22.74
C LYS A 25 4.84 -13.03 -21.98
N LEU A 26 4.53 -13.25 -20.71
CA LEU A 26 5.26 -14.15 -19.81
C LEU A 26 4.52 -15.46 -19.58
N GLY A 27 3.18 -15.44 -19.52
CA GLY A 27 2.36 -16.61 -19.20
C GLY A 27 1.47 -16.34 -17.99
N GLY A 28 0.95 -17.39 -17.34
CA GLY A 28 0.27 -17.25 -16.05
C GLY A 28 1.22 -17.56 -14.89
N MET A 29 0.93 -17.03 -13.71
CA MET A 29 1.73 -17.32 -12.51
C MET A 29 1.62 -18.80 -12.13
N GLU A 30 2.75 -19.37 -11.74
CA GLU A 30 2.84 -20.69 -11.13
C GLU A 30 2.47 -20.59 -9.64
N SER A 31 1.80 -21.61 -9.11
CA SER A 31 1.40 -21.68 -7.69
C SER A 31 1.22 -23.14 -7.27
N TRP A 32 1.18 -23.37 -5.96
CA TRP A 32 1.03 -24.71 -5.38
C TRP A 32 -0.44 -25.15 -5.20
N GLY A 33 -1.37 -24.53 -5.92
CA GLY A 33 -2.78 -24.93 -6.01
C GLY A 33 -3.65 -24.59 -4.79
N PHE A 34 -3.12 -24.68 -3.57
CA PHE A 34 -3.84 -24.35 -2.33
C PHE A 34 -3.49 -22.97 -1.75
N ASN A 35 -2.46 -22.30 -2.25
CA ASN A 35 -1.99 -21.00 -1.74
C ASN A 35 -2.87 -19.80 -2.17
N GLY A 36 -3.99 -20.08 -2.83
CA GLY A 36 -5.00 -19.07 -3.15
C GLY A 36 -4.61 -18.08 -4.23
N VAL A 37 -3.43 -18.20 -4.85
CA VAL A 37 -2.96 -17.35 -5.95
C VAL A 37 -3.26 -17.99 -7.30
N ARG A 38 -3.78 -17.19 -8.23
CA ARG A 38 -3.96 -17.58 -9.63
C ARG A 38 -3.95 -16.35 -10.52
N SER A 39 -3.52 -16.51 -11.76
CA SER A 39 -3.63 -15.44 -12.75
C SER A 39 -3.81 -15.99 -14.16
N GLY A 40 -4.36 -15.13 -15.02
CA GLY A 40 -4.26 -15.27 -16.47
C GLY A 40 -2.94 -14.73 -16.98
N MET A 41 -2.95 -14.12 -18.17
CA MET A 41 -1.73 -13.61 -18.78
C MET A 41 -1.08 -12.49 -17.95
N VAL A 42 0.19 -12.67 -17.67
CA VAL A 42 1.15 -11.67 -17.22
C VAL A 42 1.93 -11.16 -18.42
N SER A 43 1.98 -9.83 -18.57
CA SER A 43 2.69 -9.16 -19.66
C SER A 43 3.52 -8.01 -19.12
N MET A 44 4.74 -7.83 -19.64
CA MET A 44 5.50 -6.59 -19.44
C MET A 44 5.04 -5.57 -20.49
N MET A 45 4.59 -4.41 -20.03
CA MET A 45 4.09 -3.32 -20.87
C MET A 45 5.17 -2.29 -21.17
N SER A 46 6.15 -2.18 -20.28
CA SER A 46 7.36 -1.36 -20.40
C SER A 46 8.42 -1.96 -19.46
N PRO A 47 9.66 -1.42 -19.42
CA PRO A 47 10.66 -1.85 -18.43
C PRO A 47 10.16 -1.74 -16.98
N SER A 48 9.30 -0.76 -16.68
CA SER A 48 8.82 -0.46 -15.32
C SER A 48 7.38 -0.87 -15.04
N LYS A 49 6.66 -1.41 -16.04
CA LYS A 49 5.23 -1.70 -15.97
C LYS A 49 4.93 -3.16 -16.30
N LEU A 50 4.21 -3.81 -15.40
CA LEU A 50 3.81 -5.20 -15.56
C LEU A 50 2.32 -5.34 -15.30
N LYS A 51 1.63 -6.01 -16.21
CA LYS A 51 0.19 -6.23 -16.17
C LYS A 51 -0.10 -7.68 -15.82
N ILE A 52 -0.96 -7.91 -14.84
CA ILE A 52 -1.46 -9.24 -14.47
C ILE A 52 -2.96 -9.26 -14.73
N ARG A 53 -3.44 -10.19 -15.55
CA ARG A 53 -4.87 -10.29 -15.89
C ARG A 53 -5.55 -11.35 -15.06
N GLY A 54 -6.74 -11.03 -14.55
CA GLY A 54 -7.56 -11.98 -13.78
C GLY A 54 -6.82 -12.54 -12.56
N PHE A 55 -6.14 -11.66 -11.83
CA PHE A 55 -5.43 -12.00 -10.61
C PHE A 55 -6.44 -12.33 -9.50
N ASP A 56 -6.27 -13.50 -8.89
CA ASP A 56 -6.98 -13.98 -7.73
C ASP A 56 -5.97 -14.19 -6.60
N TYR A 57 -6.29 -13.70 -5.42
CA TYR A 57 -5.56 -13.98 -4.18
C TYR A 57 -6.54 -14.02 -3.01
N SER A 58 -6.47 -15.03 -2.13
CA SER A 58 -7.46 -15.26 -1.07
C SER A 58 -7.48 -14.16 0.01
N GLY A 59 -6.35 -13.49 0.25
CA GLY A 59 -6.17 -12.51 1.33
C GLY A 59 -5.96 -13.12 2.72
N GLU A 60 -5.67 -14.42 2.80
CA GLU A 60 -5.55 -15.15 4.09
C GLU A 60 -4.16 -15.05 4.72
N GLY A 61 -3.14 -14.65 3.94
CA GLY A 61 -1.79 -14.52 4.45
C GLY A 61 -1.68 -13.30 5.38
N PRO A 62 -0.98 -13.43 6.53
CA PRO A 62 -0.90 -12.34 7.51
C PRO A 62 -0.04 -11.17 7.03
N ALA A 63 0.94 -11.43 6.17
CA ALA A 63 2.02 -10.54 5.78
C ALA A 63 2.46 -10.91 4.35
N VAL A 64 1.68 -10.52 3.34
CA VAL A 64 1.90 -10.93 1.93
C VAL A 64 2.06 -9.72 1.04
N TRP A 65 3.06 -9.74 0.15
CA TRP A 65 3.35 -8.66 -0.78
C TRP A 65 3.68 -9.18 -2.19
N PHE A 66 3.68 -8.25 -3.15
CA PHE A 66 4.41 -8.45 -4.39
C PHE A 66 5.91 -8.25 -4.14
N MET A 67 6.72 -9.23 -4.52
CA MET A 67 8.16 -9.23 -4.31
C MET A 67 8.88 -9.56 -5.62
N VAL A 68 9.92 -8.82 -5.96
CA VAL A 68 10.80 -9.10 -7.10
C VAL A 68 12.19 -9.45 -6.62
N GLY A 69 12.87 -10.38 -7.26
CA GLY A 69 14.21 -10.76 -6.80
C GLY A 69 15.06 -11.37 -7.89
N LYS A 70 16.13 -12.04 -7.49
CA LYS A 70 17.18 -12.53 -8.36
C LYS A 70 17.20 -14.06 -8.38
N GLU A 71 17.78 -14.65 -9.41
CA GLU A 71 17.81 -16.11 -9.59
C GLU A 71 18.57 -16.89 -8.50
N ASP A 72 19.37 -16.20 -7.67
CA ASP A 72 20.02 -16.82 -6.51
C ASP A 72 19.05 -17.08 -5.35
N ASP A 73 17.85 -16.49 -5.39
CA ASP A 73 16.76 -16.85 -4.50
C ASP A 73 16.11 -18.19 -4.92
N PRO A 74 15.74 -19.05 -3.96
CA PRO A 74 14.95 -20.26 -4.23
C PRO A 74 13.46 -19.96 -4.51
N TYR A 75 13.16 -19.02 -5.42
CA TYR A 75 11.79 -18.51 -5.67
C TYR A 75 10.84 -19.54 -6.29
N ASN A 76 11.35 -20.65 -6.81
CA ASN A 76 10.54 -21.75 -7.33
C ASN A 76 10.22 -22.83 -6.28
N GLU A 77 10.62 -22.61 -5.02
CA GLU A 77 10.27 -23.45 -3.89
C GLU A 77 9.10 -22.83 -3.10
N GLU A 78 8.27 -23.70 -2.50
CA GLU A 78 7.09 -23.25 -1.76
C GLU A 78 7.46 -22.55 -0.46
N PHE A 79 8.35 -23.16 0.33
CA PHE A 79 8.79 -22.63 1.62
C PHE A 79 10.27 -22.31 1.53
N ALA A 80 10.58 -21.03 1.36
CA ALA A 80 11.93 -20.57 1.13
C ALA A 80 12.09 -19.11 1.55
N GLU A 81 13.25 -18.78 2.11
CA GLU A 81 13.63 -17.40 2.40
C GLU A 81 14.08 -16.74 1.09
N LEU A 82 13.38 -15.69 0.68
CA LEU A 82 13.72 -14.91 -0.51
C LEU A 82 14.32 -13.56 -0.07
N LYS A 83 15.43 -13.16 -0.69
CA LYS A 83 16.06 -11.85 -0.44
C LYS A 83 15.56 -10.78 -1.41
N GLY A 84 14.35 -10.98 -1.92
CA GLY A 84 13.72 -10.10 -2.87
C GLY A 84 13.35 -8.74 -2.28
N THR A 85 13.02 -7.83 -3.17
CA THR A 85 12.57 -6.47 -2.89
C THR A 85 11.05 -6.40 -3.00
N ILE A 86 10.40 -5.95 -1.93
CA ILE A 86 8.96 -5.65 -1.94
C ILE A 86 8.69 -4.47 -2.87
N ILE A 87 7.66 -4.61 -3.71
CA ILE A 87 7.13 -3.54 -4.56
C ILE A 87 5.68 -3.23 -4.21
N ALA A 88 5.28 -2.00 -4.50
CA ALA A 88 3.94 -1.54 -4.21
C ALA A 88 2.88 -2.28 -5.07
N ASP A 89 1.66 -2.34 -4.55
CA ASP A 89 0.49 -2.80 -5.29
C ASP A 89 0.09 -1.82 -6.42
N GLU A 90 -1.01 -2.11 -7.10
CA GLU A 90 -1.50 -1.27 -8.21
C GLU A 90 -1.96 0.14 -7.78
N ASN A 91 -2.19 0.35 -6.49
CA ASN A 91 -2.56 1.64 -5.90
C ASN A 91 -1.33 2.40 -5.37
N GLY A 92 -0.14 1.82 -5.48
CA GLY A 92 1.09 2.36 -4.91
C GLY A 92 1.20 2.16 -3.40
N SER A 93 0.41 1.25 -2.80
CA SER A 93 0.50 0.90 -1.39
C SER A 93 1.61 -0.12 -1.15
N CYS A 94 2.32 0.06 -0.02
CA CYS A 94 3.27 -0.91 0.52
C CYS A 94 2.68 -1.76 1.65
N ASP A 95 1.39 -1.60 1.92
CA ASP A 95 0.68 -2.46 2.87
C ASP A 95 0.60 -3.89 2.35
N LYS A 96 0.32 -4.83 3.25
CA LYS A 96 0.07 -6.21 2.84
C LYS A 96 -1.09 -6.28 1.85
N LEU A 97 -1.02 -7.26 0.95
CA LEU A 97 -2.04 -7.49 -0.05
C LEU A 97 -3.39 -7.84 0.57
N ALA A 98 -4.40 -7.10 0.14
CA ALA A 98 -5.78 -7.47 0.36
C ALA A 98 -6.19 -8.64 -0.53
N ARG A 99 -7.43 -9.09 -0.36
CA ARG A 99 -8.02 -10.10 -1.24
C ARG A 99 -8.25 -9.54 -2.64
N TYR A 100 -7.86 -10.30 -3.66
CA TYR A 100 -8.16 -10.01 -5.07
C TYR A 100 -9.16 -11.02 -5.63
N ARG A 101 -10.07 -10.57 -6.51
CA ARG A 101 -11.04 -11.46 -7.19
C ARG A 101 -11.13 -11.19 -8.68
N ASN A 102 -10.35 -11.95 -9.46
CA ASN A 102 -10.29 -11.87 -10.91
C ASN A 102 -10.04 -10.43 -11.42
N GLU A 103 -9.06 -9.76 -10.82
CA GLU A 103 -8.77 -8.35 -11.07
C GLU A 103 -7.65 -8.18 -12.10
N ASN A 104 -7.72 -7.10 -12.89
CA ASN A 104 -6.61 -6.75 -13.77
C ASN A 104 -5.77 -5.70 -13.06
N ILE A 105 -4.57 -6.07 -12.61
CA ILE A 105 -3.68 -5.18 -11.87
C ILE A 105 -2.51 -4.74 -12.74
N MET A 106 -2.06 -3.52 -12.49
CA MET A 106 -0.91 -2.91 -13.15
C MET A 106 0.13 -2.57 -12.09
N LEU A 107 1.19 -3.37 -12.02
CA LEU A 107 2.28 -3.15 -11.10
C LEU A 107 3.31 -2.22 -11.71
N THR A 108 3.86 -1.37 -10.85
CA THR A 108 4.85 -0.37 -11.24
C THR A 108 6.03 -0.48 -10.30
N THR A 109 7.22 -0.72 -10.85
CA THR A 109 8.43 -0.73 -10.02
C THR A 109 8.72 0.70 -9.52
N PRO A 110 9.40 0.85 -8.37
CA PRO A 110 9.86 2.15 -7.86
C PRO A 110 10.91 2.84 -8.74
N GLU A 111 11.15 4.13 -8.54
CA GLU A 111 12.18 4.87 -9.29
C GLU A 111 13.55 4.19 -9.22
N GLY A 112 14.27 4.19 -10.35
CA GLY A 112 15.62 3.61 -10.45
C GLY A 112 15.68 2.09 -10.65
N MET A 113 14.53 1.40 -10.68
CA MET A 113 14.46 -0.05 -10.93
C MET A 113 13.64 -0.35 -12.18
N ASN A 114 13.82 -1.52 -12.79
CA ASN A 114 12.96 -2.06 -13.85
C ASN A 114 12.71 -3.55 -13.59
N PHE A 115 11.60 -4.08 -14.10
CA PHE A 115 11.35 -5.52 -14.06
C PHE A 115 12.40 -6.33 -14.82
N THR A 116 13.06 -5.74 -15.82
CA THR A 116 14.20 -6.36 -16.53
C THR A 116 15.45 -6.52 -15.66
N ASP A 117 15.50 -5.84 -14.51
CA ASP A 117 16.58 -5.98 -13.55
C ASP A 117 16.38 -7.20 -12.65
N PHE A 118 15.23 -7.88 -12.68
CA PHE A 118 14.90 -8.99 -11.78
C PHE A 118 14.61 -10.27 -12.58
N ASP A 119 14.71 -11.40 -11.89
CA ASP A 119 14.51 -12.73 -12.49
C ASP A 119 13.11 -13.28 -12.20
N TYR A 120 12.43 -12.81 -11.15
CA TYR A 120 11.08 -13.25 -10.82
C TYR A 120 10.23 -12.14 -10.19
N LEU A 121 8.91 -12.35 -10.26
CA LEU A 121 7.90 -11.69 -9.44
C LEU A 121 7.15 -12.76 -8.65
N ALA A 122 7.04 -12.59 -7.34
CA ALA A 122 6.35 -13.50 -6.43
C ALA A 122 5.23 -12.78 -5.65
N VAL A 123 4.22 -13.55 -5.25
CA VAL A 123 3.29 -13.23 -4.16
C VAL A 123 3.82 -13.96 -2.94
N PHE A 124 4.47 -13.22 -2.03
CA PHE A 124 5.31 -13.81 -1.00
C PHE A 124 4.86 -13.41 0.40
N CYS A 125 4.79 -14.40 1.29
CA CYS A 125 4.51 -14.21 2.70
C CYS A 125 5.82 -14.16 3.50
N THR A 126 6.27 -12.98 3.92
CA THR A 126 7.58 -12.83 4.61
C THR A 126 7.57 -13.52 5.98
N ARG A 127 6.49 -13.35 6.75
CA ARG A 127 6.34 -13.92 8.10
C ARG A 127 6.56 -15.44 8.18
N PHE A 128 6.20 -16.17 7.13
CA PHE A 128 6.30 -17.63 7.11
C PHE A 128 7.25 -18.16 6.04
N ASN A 129 7.99 -17.28 5.34
CA ASN A 129 8.82 -17.64 4.21
C ASN A 129 8.07 -18.54 3.21
N HIS A 130 6.82 -18.19 2.92
CA HIS A 130 5.92 -19.00 2.10
C HIS A 130 5.62 -18.28 0.80
N ASN A 131 6.12 -18.82 -0.29
CA ASN A 131 5.81 -18.37 -1.62
C ASN A 131 4.45 -18.90 -2.06
N PHE A 132 3.51 -18.00 -2.34
CA PHE A 132 2.17 -18.40 -2.75
C PHE A 132 2.06 -18.60 -4.26
N GLY A 133 2.93 -17.95 -5.02
CA GLY A 133 3.06 -18.13 -6.45
C GLY A 133 4.04 -17.15 -7.06
N PHE A 134 4.60 -17.51 -8.20
CA PHE A 134 5.63 -16.73 -8.87
C PHE A 134 5.48 -16.75 -10.39
N ILE A 135 6.22 -15.87 -11.05
CA ILE A 135 6.42 -15.87 -12.49
C ILE A 135 7.85 -15.42 -12.81
N GLU A 136 8.49 -16.11 -13.73
CA GLU A 136 9.80 -15.71 -14.25
C GLU A 136 9.70 -14.45 -15.12
N LEU A 137 10.60 -13.51 -14.90
CA LEU A 137 10.72 -12.27 -15.66
C LEU A 137 11.75 -12.43 -16.79
N LYS A 138 11.52 -11.74 -17.90
CA LYS A 138 12.45 -11.74 -19.05
C LYS A 138 13.38 -10.55 -18.99
N ARG A 139 14.61 -10.76 -18.51
CA ARG A 139 15.64 -9.71 -18.41
C ARG A 139 16.08 -9.13 -19.75
N ASP A 140 15.96 -9.91 -20.82
CA ASP A 140 16.28 -9.52 -22.20
C ASP A 140 15.07 -8.95 -22.95
N ALA A 141 13.96 -8.68 -22.26
CA ALA A 141 12.79 -8.05 -22.84
C ALA A 141 13.17 -6.69 -23.46
N GLN A 142 12.75 -6.50 -24.71
CA GLN A 142 12.97 -5.28 -25.47
C GLN A 142 11.65 -4.55 -25.64
N PHE A 143 11.71 -3.22 -25.50
CA PHE A 143 10.55 -2.35 -25.57
C PHE A 143 10.79 -1.25 -26.61
N GLY A 144 9.77 -0.96 -27.41
CA GLY A 144 9.79 0.15 -28.36
C GLY A 144 9.79 1.51 -27.66
N GLN A 145 10.23 2.55 -28.36
CA GLN A 145 10.20 3.92 -27.82
C GLN A 145 8.77 4.37 -27.49
N ASP A 146 7.79 3.98 -28.30
CA ASP A 146 6.38 4.33 -28.08
C ASP A 146 5.80 3.64 -26.83
N GLU A 147 6.23 2.41 -26.53
CA GLU A 147 5.86 1.69 -25.30
C GLU A 147 6.46 2.34 -24.06
N ILE A 148 7.74 2.71 -24.12
CA ILE A 148 8.41 3.42 -23.03
C ILE A 148 7.75 4.77 -22.80
N ALA A 149 7.50 5.54 -23.86
CA ALA A 149 6.91 6.87 -23.78
C ALA A 149 5.48 6.86 -23.23
N ALA A 150 4.70 5.81 -23.51
CA ALA A 150 3.32 5.67 -23.03
C ALA A 150 3.20 5.56 -21.50
N TYR A 151 4.28 5.25 -20.80
CA TYR A 151 4.31 5.13 -19.33
C TYR A 151 5.38 6.00 -18.65
N ALA A 152 6.05 6.89 -19.40
CA ALA A 152 7.19 7.66 -18.89
C ALA A 152 6.79 8.86 -18.01
N ASP A 153 5.56 9.36 -18.14
CA ASP A 153 5.02 10.49 -17.38
C ASP A 153 4.30 10.06 -16.09
N GLU A 154 4.06 8.76 -15.93
CA GLU A 154 3.40 8.24 -14.74
C GLU A 154 4.34 8.25 -13.54
N LYS A 155 3.89 8.86 -12.45
CA LYS A 155 4.67 8.95 -11.21
C LYS A 155 4.87 7.55 -10.64
N ARG A 156 6.13 7.15 -10.48
CA ARG A 156 6.48 5.84 -9.91
C ARG A 156 6.23 5.85 -8.38
N PRO A 157 5.80 4.72 -7.80
CA PRO A 157 5.66 4.61 -6.36
C PRO A 157 7.03 4.72 -5.68
N LYS A 158 7.01 5.05 -4.38
CA LYS A 158 8.21 4.99 -3.56
C LYS A 158 8.62 3.53 -3.35
N GLN A 159 9.89 3.30 -3.06
CA GLN A 159 10.39 1.98 -2.65
C GLN A 159 9.75 1.59 -1.31
N CYS A 160 9.19 0.38 -1.24
CA CYS A 160 8.64 -0.16 -0.01
C CYS A 160 9.77 -0.58 0.96
N PRO A 161 9.54 -0.50 2.29
CA PRO A 161 10.42 -1.09 3.28
C PRO A 161 10.65 -2.58 2.99
N GLN A 162 11.86 -3.07 3.27
CA GLN A 162 12.20 -4.48 3.00
C GLN A 162 11.68 -5.44 4.07
N ASP A 163 11.40 -4.92 5.27
CA ASP A 163 10.96 -5.71 6.41
C ASP A 163 9.86 -4.95 7.17
N PRO A 164 8.60 -5.03 6.70
CA PRO A 164 7.47 -4.34 7.34
C PRO A 164 6.99 -5.04 8.63
N ASP A 165 7.51 -6.22 8.98
CA ASP A 165 7.13 -6.94 10.21
C ASP A 165 8.18 -6.76 11.33
N ASN A 166 9.36 -6.21 11.04
CA ASN A 166 10.39 -5.87 12.04
C ASN A 166 10.18 -4.48 12.67
N ASP A 167 8.95 -3.97 12.60
CA ASP A 167 8.50 -2.74 13.25
C ASP A 167 8.26 -2.94 14.77
N GLU A 168 8.93 -3.92 15.41
CA GLU A 168 9.03 -3.97 16.88
C GLU A 168 9.63 -2.66 17.44
N GLU A 169 10.25 -1.79 16.61
CA GLU A 169 10.74 -0.46 17.02
C GLU A 169 9.75 0.72 16.83
N GLU A 170 8.60 0.54 16.16
CA GLU A 170 7.59 1.60 15.99
C GLU A 170 6.43 1.49 16.98
N GLU A 171 6.05 0.28 17.41
CA GLU A 171 5.01 0.10 18.45
C GLU A 171 5.47 0.61 19.82
N ASP A 172 6.74 0.38 20.19
CA ASP A 172 7.33 0.84 21.46
C ASP A 172 7.31 2.38 21.61
N LYS A 173 7.47 3.13 20.50
CA LYS A 173 7.44 4.60 20.53
C LYS A 173 6.02 5.14 20.71
N VAL A 174 5.01 4.46 20.19
CA VAL A 174 3.60 4.86 20.32
C VAL A 174 3.08 4.53 21.72
N GLU A 175 3.59 3.49 22.37
CA GLU A 175 3.26 3.19 23.78
C GLU A 175 3.94 4.17 24.74
N GLU A 176 5.21 4.54 24.49
CA GLU A 176 5.93 5.52 25.33
C GLU A 176 5.30 6.92 25.25
N GLU A 177 4.90 7.39 24.05
CA GLU A 177 4.21 8.68 23.89
C GLU A 177 2.83 8.72 24.55
N LYS A 178 2.07 7.62 24.54
CA LYS A 178 0.77 7.53 25.23
C LYS A 178 0.91 7.48 26.74
N GLU A 179 1.92 6.78 27.25
CA GLU A 179 2.21 6.75 28.69
C GLU A 179 2.65 8.11 29.24
N GLU A 180 3.31 8.95 28.43
CA GLU A 180 3.64 10.32 28.83
C GLU A 180 2.40 11.25 28.79
N GLU A 181 1.53 11.13 27.78
CA GLU A 181 0.29 11.91 27.68
C GLU A 181 -0.69 11.60 28.82
N ASP A 182 -0.88 10.31 29.16
CA ASP A 182 -1.76 9.88 30.26
C ASP A 182 -1.24 10.36 31.63
N LYS A 183 0.09 10.44 31.82
CA LYS A 183 0.70 10.94 33.06
C LYS A 183 0.54 12.47 33.20
N GLU A 184 0.61 13.21 32.11
CA GLU A 184 0.36 14.66 32.13
C GLU A 184 -1.11 14.99 32.45
N GLU A 185 -2.08 14.21 31.93
CA GLU A 185 -3.50 14.39 32.25
C GLU A 185 -3.84 14.06 33.72
N GLU A 186 -3.25 13.01 34.31
CA GLU A 186 -3.46 12.65 35.72
C GLU A 186 -2.91 13.73 36.68
N ASP A 187 -1.75 14.31 36.37
CA ASP A 187 -1.13 15.37 37.17
C ASP A 187 -1.94 16.69 37.14
N GLU A 188 -2.57 17.02 36.00
CA GLU A 188 -3.45 18.18 35.89
C GLU A 188 -4.75 18.04 36.69
N GLU A 189 -5.37 16.85 36.69
CA GLU A 189 -6.58 16.58 37.46
C GLU A 189 -6.33 16.64 38.98
N GLU A 190 -5.15 16.22 39.46
CA GLU A 190 -4.83 16.23 40.89
C GLU A 190 -4.61 17.65 41.43
N ASP A 191 -3.94 18.55 40.68
CA ASP A 191 -3.76 19.95 41.10
C ASP A 191 -5.10 20.71 41.12
N ASP A 192 -5.99 20.43 40.18
CA ASP A 192 -7.28 21.10 40.07
C ASP A 192 -8.24 20.70 41.22
N ASN A 193 -8.19 19.43 41.65
CA ASN A 193 -8.93 18.96 42.82
C ASN A 193 -8.37 19.54 44.14
N LYS A 194 -7.05 19.71 44.24
CA LYS A 194 -6.37 20.34 45.39
C LYS A 194 -6.73 21.82 45.53
N ARG A 195 -6.86 22.54 44.41
CA ARG A 195 -7.33 23.94 44.36
C ARG A 195 -8.79 24.09 44.80
N LYS A 196 -9.67 23.17 44.37
CA LYS A 196 -11.10 23.15 44.77
C LYS A 196 -11.27 22.88 46.26
N ARG A 197 -10.49 21.95 46.83
CA ARG A 197 -10.49 21.65 48.28
C ARG A 197 -10.04 22.83 49.14
N LYS A 198 -9.00 23.56 48.74
CA LYS A 198 -8.53 24.75 49.48
C LYS A 198 -9.53 25.92 49.49
N LYS A 199 -10.32 26.11 48.43
CA LYS A 199 -11.37 27.14 48.37
C LYS A 199 -12.56 26.85 49.29
N SER A 200 -12.85 25.59 49.58
CA SER A 200 -13.97 25.19 50.45
C SER A 200 -13.74 25.45 51.95
N PHE A 201 -12.48 25.60 52.39
CA PHE A 201 -12.13 25.73 53.82
C PHE A 201 -12.16 27.17 54.35
N VAL A 202 -12.41 28.19 53.50
CA VAL A 202 -12.30 29.62 53.88
C VAL A 202 -13.65 30.26 54.26
N ALA A 203 -14.78 29.55 54.14
CA ALA A 203 -16.10 30.10 54.44
C ALA A 203 -16.71 29.48 55.72
N SER A 204 -16.25 29.93 56.90
CA SER A 204 -17.01 29.78 58.15
C SER A 204 -17.74 31.09 58.47
N PRO A 205 -19.06 31.09 58.69
CA PRO A 205 -19.80 32.31 59.03
C PRO A 205 -19.45 32.77 60.45
N LYS A 206 -19.15 34.07 60.60
CA LYS A 206 -18.94 34.73 61.89
C LYS A 206 -20.20 34.63 62.75
N PHE A 207 -20.13 33.90 63.87
CA PHE A 207 -21.17 33.91 64.89
C PHE A 207 -21.27 35.29 65.54
N ALA A 208 -22.48 35.84 65.60
CA ALA A 208 -22.78 37.08 66.31
C ALA A 208 -22.79 36.86 67.83
N PRO A 209 -22.32 37.83 68.64
CA PRO A 209 -22.31 37.68 70.09
C PRO A 209 -23.72 37.82 70.68
N ILE A 210 -24.08 36.89 71.56
CA ILE A 210 -25.34 36.91 72.34
C ILE A 210 -25.14 37.83 73.55
N ALA A 211 -26.03 38.81 73.71
CA ALA A 211 -26.03 39.77 74.82
C ALA A 211 -26.40 39.12 76.17
N PRO A 212 -25.91 39.65 77.32
CA PRO A 212 -26.26 39.12 78.62
C PRO A 212 -27.58 39.75 79.10
N SER A 213 -28.56 38.92 79.47
CA SER A 213 -29.75 39.37 80.20
C SER A 213 -29.53 39.19 81.70
N ALA A 214 -29.54 40.32 82.41
CA ALA A 214 -29.43 40.43 83.84
C ALA A 214 -30.75 40.19 84.57
N THR A 215 -30.64 39.75 85.84
CA THR A 215 -31.55 40.00 87.00
C THR A 215 -32.95 39.37 86.94
N LYS A 216 -33.53 38.89 88.06
CA LYS A 216 -33.38 39.29 89.47
C LYS A 216 -33.76 38.12 90.39
#